data_AF-A0A965QP82-F1
#
_entry.id   AF-A0A965QP82-F1
#
_cell.length_a   1.000
_cell.length_b   1.000
_cell.length_c   1.000
_cell.angle_alpha   90.00
_cell.angle_beta   90.00
_cell.angle_gamma   90.00
#
_symmetry.space_group_name_H-M   'P 1'
#
loop_
_entity.id
_entity.type
_entity.pdbx_description
1 polymer ?
#
loop_
_entity_poly.entity_id
_entity_poly.type
_entity_poly.pdbx_seq_one_letter_code
_entity_poly.pdbx_strand_id
1 'polypeptide(L)'
;MKAPHIITLALWAFGIVNLFEPFNGWFFYLASGIFYLLLIAHLIECIIFRNKILKSQDTPLVAFSMTLLFGVIYLGSIKES
;
A
#
# COMPACT_ATOMS: atom_id res chain seq x y z
N MET A 1 -11.18 15.30 -0.73
CA MET A 1 -10.25 14.17 -0.96
C MET A 1 -9.66 13.75 0.38
N LYS A 2 -9.78 12.48 0.74
CA LYS A 2 -9.44 11.99 2.09
C LYS A 2 -7.91 12.04 2.26
N ALA A 3 -7.41 13.07 2.94
CA ALA A 3 -5.99 13.34 3.26
C ALA A 3 -5.08 12.12 3.44
N PRO A 4 -5.49 11.02 4.13
CA PRO A 4 -4.61 9.86 4.28
C PRO A 4 -4.19 9.19 2.97
N HIS A 5 -5.02 9.16 1.91
CA HIS A 5 -4.63 8.53 0.63
C HIS A 5 -3.44 9.24 -0.03
N ILE A 6 -3.43 10.57 0.07
CA ILE A 6 -2.35 11.40 -0.50
C ILE A 6 -1.05 11.14 0.24
N ILE A 7 -1.13 10.95 1.56
CA ILE A 7 0.04 10.64 2.40
C ILE A 7 0.59 9.26 2.01
N THR A 8 -0.26 8.23 1.90
CA THR A 8 0.20 6.88 1.53
C THR A 8 0.85 6.87 0.15
N LEU A 9 0.24 7.55 -0.84
CA LEU A 9 0.80 7.69 -2.18
C LEU A 9 2.13 8.44 -2.19
N ALA A 10 2.27 9.51 -1.39
CA ALA A 10 3.51 10.25 -1.27
C ALA A 10 4.63 9.39 -0.67
N LEU A 11 4.33 8.57 0.34
CA LEU A 11 5.30 7.62 0.93
C LEU A 11 5.71 6.53 -0.06
N TRP A 12 4.75 5.99 -0.83
CA TRP A 12 5.03 5.07 -1.93
C TRP A 12 5.94 5.71 -2.98
N ALA A 13 5.61 6.92 -3.44
CA ALA A 13 6.41 7.65 -4.42
C ALA A 13 7.82 7.91 -3.90
N PHE A 14 7.96 8.32 -2.65
CA PHE A 14 9.27 8.55 -2.02
C PHE A 14 10.14 7.28 -1.98
N GLY A 15 9.57 6.15 -1.59
CA GLY A 15 10.27 4.87 -1.58
C GLY A 15 10.60 4.33 -2.98
N ILE A 16 9.69 4.51 -3.95
CA ILE A 16 9.90 4.12 -5.35
C ILE A 16 11.01 4.94 -5.98
N VAL A 17 11.02 6.27 -5.79
CA VAL A 17 12.11 7.12 -6.29
C VAL A 17 13.44 6.64 -5.72
N ASN A 18 13.51 6.32 -4.43
CA ASN A 18 14.72 5.76 -3.82
C ASN A 18 15.13 4.37 -4.37
N LEU A 19 14.22 3.59 -4.97
CA LEU A 19 14.57 2.33 -5.62
C LEU A 19 15.19 2.54 -7.01
N PHE A 20 14.68 3.50 -7.78
CA PHE A 20 15.19 3.80 -9.12
C PHE A 20 16.41 4.71 -9.09
N GLU A 21 16.41 5.68 -8.18
CA GLU A 21 17.48 6.64 -7.94
C GLU A 21 17.77 6.67 -6.44
N PRO A 22 18.69 5.80 -5.96
CA PRO A 22 18.97 5.69 -4.54
C PRO A 22 19.50 7.01 -3.99
N PHE A 23 18.82 7.51 -2.95
CA PHE A 23 19.29 8.66 -2.21
C PHE A 23 20.62 8.35 -1.52
N ASN A 24 21.38 9.37 -1.15
CA ASN A 24 22.66 9.19 -0.47
C ASN A 24 22.54 9.28 1.05
N GLY A 25 23.33 8.46 1.74
CA GLY A 25 23.49 8.50 3.20
C GLY A 25 22.23 8.08 3.98
N TRP A 26 21.92 8.81 5.05
CA TRP A 26 20.83 8.48 5.97
C TRP A 26 19.44 8.43 5.29
N PHE A 27 19.20 9.28 4.29
CA PHE A 27 17.93 9.34 3.57
C PHE A 27 17.61 8.04 2.83
N PHE A 28 18.63 7.31 2.36
CA PHE A 28 18.45 6.00 1.74
C PHE A 28 17.80 5.00 2.70
N TYR A 29 18.35 4.91 3.91
CA TYR A 29 17.88 3.97 4.92
C TYR A 29 16.49 4.36 5.42
N LEU A 30 16.23 5.66 5.57
CA LEU A 30 14.92 6.16 5.94
C LEU A 30 13.86 5.84 4.87
N ALA A 31 14.15 6.18 3.61
CA ALA A 31 13.25 5.92 2.48
C ALA A 31 13.00 4.42 2.28
N SER A 32 14.06 3.61 2.33
CA SER A 32 13.96 2.15 2.23
C SER A 32 13.18 1.56 3.40
N GLY A 33 13.46 2.02 4.63
CA GLY A 33 12.77 1.56 5.82
C GLY A 33 11.27 1.85 5.78
N ILE A 34 10.89 3.07 5.41
CA ILE A 34 9.48 3.46 5.21
C ILE A 34 8.85 2.60 4.12
N PHE A 35 9.53 2.44 2.98
CA PHE A 35 9.02 1.66 1.85
C PHE A 35 8.75 0.20 2.22
N TYR A 36 9.74 -0.49 2.81
CA TYR A 36 9.60 -1.89 3.17
C TYR A 36 8.61 -2.10 4.31
N LEU A 37 8.58 -1.19 5.30
CA LEU A 37 7.60 -1.26 6.38
C LEU A 37 6.17 -1.10 5.83
N LEU A 38 5.97 -0.15 4.92
CA LEU A 38 4.69 0.09 4.28
C LEU A 38 4.29 -1.11 3.40
N LEU A 39 5.21 -1.62 2.59
CA LEU A 39 5.00 -2.82 1.76
C LEU A 39 4.63 -4.04 2.61
N ILE A 40 5.38 -4.32 3.68
CA ILE A 40 5.12 -5.47 4.56
C ILE A 40 3.76 -5.34 5.24
N ALA A 41 3.42 -4.16 5.78
CA ALA A 41 2.12 -3.92 6.40
C ALA A 41 0.97 -4.20 5.42
N HIS A 42 1.06 -3.67 4.20
CA HIS A 42 0.04 -3.86 3.17
C HIS A 42 0.01 -5.30 2.62
N LEU A 43 1.15 -6.00 2.56
CA LEU A 43 1.18 -7.43 2.23
C LEU A 43 0.51 -8.29 3.29
N ILE A 44 0.76 -8.00 4.57
CA ILE A 44 0.09 -8.68 5.70
C ILE A 44 -1.43 -8.44 5.61
N GLU A 45 -1.86 -7.21 5.37
CA GLU A 45 -3.29 -6.89 5.17
C GLU A 45 -3.88 -7.66 3.99
N CYS A 46 -3.20 -7.69 2.85
CA CYS A 46 -3.58 -8.49 1.69
C CYS A 46 -3.74 -9.98 2.02
N ILE A 47 -2.86 -10.55 2.85
CA ILE A 47 -2.93 -11.97 3.26
C ILE A 47 -4.09 -12.20 4.22
N ILE A 48 -4.23 -11.38 5.26
CA ILE A 48 -5.28 -11.51 6.28
C ILE A 48 -6.66 -11.33 5.65
N PHE A 49 -6.82 -10.30 4.81
CA PHE A 49 -8.09 -9.96 4.19
C PHE A 49 -8.29 -10.62 2.82
N ARG A 50 -7.40 -11.53 2.39
CA ARG A 50 -7.49 -12.26 1.12
C ARG A 50 -8.87 -12.85 0.86
N ASN A 51 -9.47 -13.50 1.86
CA ASN A 51 -10.78 -14.11 1.72
C ASN A 51 -11.90 -13.09 1.50
N LYS A 52 -11.74 -11.87 2.04
CA LYS A 52 -12.67 -10.75 1.83
C LYS A 52 -12.47 -10.11 0.45
N ILE A 53 -11.21 -9.92 0.06
CA ILE A 53 -10.79 -9.40 -1.25
C ILE A 53 -11.28 -10.31 -2.38
N LEU A 54 -11.16 -11.63 -2.22
CA LEU A 54 -11.63 -12.62 -3.21
C LEU A 54 -13.16 -12.71 -3.33
N LYS A 55 -13.90 -12.26 -2.29
CA LYS A 55 -15.35 -12.18 -2.32
C LYS A 55 -15.88 -10.83 -2.81
N SER A 56 -15.01 -9.86 -3.07
CA SER A 56 -15.41 -8.57 -3.61
C SER A 56 -15.84 -8.70 -5.08
N GLN A 57 -16.66 -7.78 -5.56
CA GLN A 57 -17.12 -7.77 -6.96
C GLN A 57 -15.98 -7.47 -7.96
N ASP A 58 -14.89 -6.88 -7.48
CA ASP A 58 -13.74 -6.57 -8.30
C ASP A 58 -12.89 -7.80 -8.60
N THR A 59 -12.19 -7.79 -9.74
CA THR A 59 -11.22 -8.85 -10.04
C THR A 59 -10.19 -8.94 -8.91
N PRO A 60 -9.79 -10.17 -8.50
CA PRO A 60 -8.87 -10.39 -7.38
C PRO A 60 -7.63 -9.49 -7.44
N LEU A 61 -6.97 -9.41 -8.60
CA LEU A 61 -5.79 -8.58 -8.79
C LEU A 61 -6.04 -7.10 -8.50
N VAL A 62 -7.16 -6.55 -8.95
CA VAL A 62 -7.51 -5.13 -8.73
C VAL A 62 -7.78 -4.86 -7.25
N ALA A 63 -8.53 -5.73 -6.58
CA ALA A 63 -8.81 -5.59 -5.16
C ALA A 63 -7.56 -5.77 -4.29
N PHE A 64 -6.62 -6.63 -4.71
CA PHE A 64 -5.29 -6.75 -4.12
C PHE A 64 -4.44 -5.49 -4.34
N SER A 65 -4.38 -4.95 -5.56
CA SER A 65 -3.62 -3.73 -5.85
C SER A 65 -4.15 -2.52 -5.10
N MET A 66 -5.48 -2.38 -5.00
CA MET A 66 -6.12 -1.32 -4.21
C MET A 66 -5.82 -1.47 -2.72
N THR A 67 -5.85 -2.69 -2.18
CA THR A 67 -5.44 -2.97 -0.79
C THR A 67 -3.94 -2.72 -0.61
N LEU A 68 -3.10 -2.96 -1.62
CA LEU A 68 -1.66 -2.74 -1.53
C LEU A 68 -1.26 -1.25 -1.58
N LEU A 69 -2.03 -0.43 -2.31
CA LEU A 69 -1.78 1.00 -2.45
C LEU A 69 -2.41 1.82 -1.31
N PHE A 70 -3.57 1.40 -0.80
CA PHE A 70 -4.37 2.17 0.15
C PHE A 70 -4.65 1.46 1.48
N GLY A 71 -4.28 0.18 1.60
CA GLY A 71 -4.39 -0.59 2.84
C GLY A 71 -5.83 -0.78 3.31
N VAL A 72 -6.01 -0.79 4.64
CA VAL A 72 -7.32 -0.86 5.30
C VAL A 72 -8.30 0.23 4.87
N ILE A 73 -7.81 1.36 4.33
CA ILE A 73 -8.67 2.46 3.88
C ILE A 73 -9.54 2.01 2.70
N TYR A 74 -9.02 1.14 1.83
CA TYR A 74 -9.80 0.49 0.79
C TYR A 74 -10.78 -0.52 1.38
N LEU A 75 -10.32 -1.38 2.30
CA LEU A 75 -11.14 -2.41 2.96
C LEU A 75 -12.36 -1.84 3.71
N GLY A 76 -12.23 -0.66 4.32
CA GLY A 76 -13.35 0.05 4.96
C GLY A 76 -14.32 0.70 3.97
N SER A 77 -13.91 0.85 2.70
CA SER A 77 -14.77 1.32 1.61
C SER A 77 -15.42 0.20 0.81
N ILE A 78 -14.98 -1.06 0.97
CA ILE A 78 -15.63 -2.21 0.37
C ILE A 78 -17.01 -2.37 1.02
N LYS A 79 -18.07 -2.09 0.25
CA LYS A 79 -19.42 -2.51 0.63
C LYS A 79 -19.47 -4.03 0.54
N GLU A 80 -19.81 -4.69 1.64
CA GLU A 80 -20.16 -6.12 1.59
C GLU A 80 -21.43 -6.26 0.76
N SER A 81 -21.40 -7.14 -0.24
CA SER A 81 -22.55 -7.49 -1.07
C SER A 81 -23.41 -8.55 -0.41
#